data_AF-A0A2S6ZDN0-F1
#
_entry.id   AF-A0A2S6ZDN0-F1
#
_cell.length_a   1.000
_cell.length_b   1.000
_cell.length_c   1.000
_cell.angle_alpha   90.00
_cell.angle_beta   90.00
_cell.angle_gamma   90.00
#
_symmetry.space_group_name_H-M   'P 1'
#
loop_
_entity.id
_entity.type
_entity.pdbx_description
1 polymer ?
#
loop_
_entity_poly.entity_id
_entity_poly.type
_entity_poly.pdbx_seq_one_letter_code
_entity_poly.pdbx_strand_id
1 'polypeptide(L)'
;MNDSSALFANPLLEVSDFDSASGRPMKLCVVPSAREPVRFAIPSIYMELVGEFDGARSLNEAVDAFCERHPGIYARDWSCRLVQQSLLPKGILVHAQQDPGRVAVSAQPRRAFLFIKLPIIKPGVVDPVAERPGFMFARPALLLGLLLFIGSHVYVVAADGNSPQLLKAHALRPARAPHA
;
A
#
# COMPACT_ATOMS: atom_id res chain seq x y z
N MET A 1 -31.18 5.44 19.10
CA MET A 1 -31.15 4.29 18.16
C MET A 1 -30.16 3.29 18.72
N ASN A 2 -30.67 2.36 19.53
CA ASN A 2 -29.89 1.28 20.14
C ASN A 2 -29.78 0.16 19.13
N ASP A 3 -28.69 0.14 18.38
CA ASP A 3 -28.26 -1.08 17.70
C ASP A 3 -27.28 -1.77 18.64
N SER A 4 -27.82 -2.48 19.63
CA SER A 4 -27.09 -3.38 20.54
C SER A 4 -26.72 -4.67 19.81
N SER A 5 -26.25 -4.57 18.57
CA SER A 5 -25.84 -5.71 17.78
C SER A 5 -24.47 -6.15 18.30
N ALA A 6 -24.44 -7.34 18.89
CA ALA A 6 -23.25 -8.01 19.41
C ALA A 6 -22.07 -7.88 18.44
N LEU A 7 -20.95 -7.36 18.96
CA LEU A 7 -19.71 -7.15 18.23
C LEU A 7 -18.70 -8.20 18.67
N PHE A 8 -18.01 -8.78 17.69
CA PHE A 8 -16.95 -9.73 17.94
C PHE A 8 -15.78 -9.51 16.98
N ALA A 9 -14.60 -9.96 17.39
CA ALA A 9 -13.42 -10.00 16.53
C ALA A 9 -13.71 -10.88 15.29
N ASN A 10 -13.35 -10.40 14.10
CA ASN A 10 -13.55 -11.15 12.88
C ASN A 10 -12.79 -12.49 12.95
N PRO A 11 -13.46 -13.64 12.86
CA PRO A 11 -12.83 -14.95 13.05
C PRO A 11 -11.87 -15.32 11.91
N LEU A 12 -11.95 -14.61 10.79
CA LEU A 12 -11.06 -14.77 9.65
C LEU A 12 -9.91 -13.75 9.64
N LEU A 13 -9.78 -12.96 10.71
CA LEU A 13 -8.69 -11.99 10.87
C LEU A 13 -7.37 -12.73 11.14
N GLU A 14 -6.41 -12.57 10.24
CA GLU A 14 -5.04 -13.01 10.50
C GLU A 14 -4.24 -11.86 11.12
N VAL A 15 -3.52 -12.16 12.21
CA VAL A 15 -2.71 -11.17 12.93
C VAL A 15 -1.28 -11.67 13.01
N SER A 16 -0.34 -10.85 12.56
CA SER A 16 1.10 -11.13 12.64
C SER A 16 1.83 -9.95 13.26
N ASP A 17 2.96 -10.23 13.91
CA ASP A 17 3.85 -9.18 14.39
C ASP A 17 4.43 -8.39 13.22
N PHE A 18 4.42 -7.06 13.34
CA PHE A 18 4.94 -6.17 12.31
C PHE A 18 6.01 -5.28 12.91
N ASP A 19 7.26 -5.59 12.56
CA ASP A 19 8.38 -4.74 12.93
C ASP A 19 8.36 -3.46 12.08
N SER A 20 8.13 -2.34 12.74
CA SER A 20 8.09 -1.02 12.10
C SER A 20 9.01 -0.07 12.85
N ALA A 21 9.65 0.85 12.11
CA ALA A 21 10.47 1.90 12.67
C ALA A 21 9.68 2.97 13.49
N SER A 22 8.42 2.71 13.84
CA SER A 22 7.53 3.67 14.50
C SER A 22 7.76 3.83 16.01
N GLY A 23 8.70 3.09 16.59
CA GLY A 23 9.01 3.13 18.03
C GLY A 23 7.90 2.57 18.93
N ARG A 24 6.83 2.05 18.34
CA ARG A 24 5.73 1.36 19.04
C ARG A 24 5.53 -0.02 18.43
N PRO A 25 5.14 -1.03 19.23
CA PRO A 25 4.84 -2.35 18.70
C PRO A 25 3.61 -2.27 17.79
N MET A 26 3.73 -2.82 16.59
CA MET A 26 2.69 -2.84 15.57
C MET A 26 2.33 -4.28 15.22
N LYS A 27 1.08 -4.48 14.81
CA LYS A 27 0.58 -5.73 14.23
C LYS A 27 0.15 -5.49 12.79
N LEU A 28 0.41 -6.46 11.93
CA LEU A 28 -0.15 -6.53 10.59
C LEU A 28 -1.40 -7.41 10.64
N CYS A 29 -2.53 -6.79 10.39
CA CYS A 29 -3.84 -7.42 10.30
C CYS A 29 -4.20 -7.66 8.84
N VAL A 30 -4.56 -8.89 8.50
CA VAL A 30 -5.07 -9.27 7.18
C VAL A 30 -6.54 -9.65 7.35
N VAL A 31 -7.41 -8.92 6.66
CA VAL A 31 -8.85 -9.15 6.68
C VAL A 31 -9.28 -9.67 5.30
N PRO A 32 -10.02 -10.78 5.22
CA PRO A 32 -10.55 -11.23 3.94
C PRO A 32 -11.52 -10.21 3.34
N SER A 33 -11.53 -10.14 2.02
CA SER A 33 -12.48 -9.33 1.27
C SER A 33 -12.87 -10.10 0.02
N ALA A 34 -14.03 -9.77 -0.56
CA ALA A 34 -14.58 -10.46 -1.73
C ALA A 34 -13.68 -10.43 -2.99
N ARG A 35 -12.67 -9.54 -3.03
CA ARG A 35 -11.72 -9.42 -4.13
C ARG A 35 -10.33 -9.91 -3.74
N GLU A 36 -9.69 -9.17 -2.85
CA GLU A 36 -8.30 -9.39 -2.42
C GLU A 36 -8.22 -9.11 -0.91
N PRO A 37 -7.44 -9.90 -0.14
CA PRO A 37 -7.24 -9.64 1.28
C PRO A 37 -6.71 -8.22 1.52
N VAL A 38 -7.31 -7.50 2.46
CA VAL A 38 -6.92 -6.13 2.81
C VAL A 38 -5.99 -6.20 4.02
N ARG A 39 -4.87 -5.45 3.94
CA ARG A 39 -3.84 -5.43 4.98
C ARG A 39 -3.81 -4.09 5.68
N PHE A 40 -3.75 -4.11 7.01
CA PHE A 40 -3.65 -2.93 7.84
C PHE A 40 -2.53 -3.09 8.87
N ALA A 41 -1.64 -2.11 8.98
CA ALA A 41 -0.73 -2.01 10.11
C ALA A 41 -1.40 -1.18 11.21
N ILE A 42 -1.53 -1.73 12.41
CA ILE A 42 -2.13 -1.05 13.56
C ILE A 42 -1.28 -1.24 14.83
N PRO A 43 -1.35 -0.32 15.80
CA PRO A 43 -0.70 -0.51 17.10
C PRO A 43 -1.18 -1.78 17.81
N SER A 44 -0.25 -2.53 18.43
CA SER A 44 -0.58 -3.77 19.14
C SER A 44 -1.64 -3.58 20.23
N ILE A 45 -1.62 -2.44 20.93
CA ILE A 45 -2.60 -2.10 21.98
C ILE A 45 -4.05 -2.06 21.46
N TYR A 46 -4.26 -1.82 20.16
CA TYR A 46 -5.62 -1.87 19.59
C TYR A 46 -6.13 -3.30 19.48
N MET A 47 -5.24 -4.29 19.35
CA MET A 47 -5.64 -5.70 19.36
C MET A 47 -6.05 -6.18 20.76
N GLU A 48 -5.50 -5.58 21.81
CA GLU A 48 -5.96 -5.82 23.19
C GLU A 48 -7.39 -5.31 23.40
N LEU A 49 -7.73 -4.15 22.82
CA LEU A 49 -9.11 -3.65 22.78
C LEU A 49 -10.02 -4.58 21.95
N VAL A 50 -9.58 -5.03 20.77
CA VAL A 50 -10.34 -5.98 19.94
C VAL A 50 -10.65 -7.28 20.70
N GLY A 51 -9.72 -7.73 21.55
CA GLY A 51 -9.89 -8.91 22.40
C GLY A 51 -11.05 -8.83 23.41
N GLU A 52 -11.56 -7.62 23.72
CA GLU A 52 -12.72 -7.46 24.61
C GLU A 52 -14.07 -7.69 23.93
N PHE A 53 -14.08 -7.82 22.61
CA PHE A 53 -15.28 -8.04 21.83
C PHE A 53 -15.45 -9.55 21.56
N ASP A 54 -16.18 -10.21 22.44
CA ASP A 54 -16.48 -11.64 22.43
C ASP A 54 -17.87 -11.97 21.85
N GLY A 55 -18.64 -10.97 21.44
CA GLY A 55 -20.02 -11.12 20.98
C GLY A 55 -21.06 -11.22 22.10
N ALA A 56 -20.65 -11.23 23.37
CA ALA A 56 -21.58 -11.16 24.51
C ALA A 56 -21.74 -9.73 25.02
N ARG A 57 -20.66 -8.96 25.03
CA ARG A 57 -20.65 -7.58 25.56
C ARG A 57 -21.11 -6.56 24.53
N SER A 58 -21.73 -5.50 25.03
CA SER A 58 -22.00 -4.30 24.24
C SER A 58 -20.72 -3.50 23.98
N LEU A 59 -20.76 -2.58 23.01
CA LEU A 59 -19.64 -1.69 22.69
C LEU A 59 -19.15 -0.91 23.92
N ASN A 60 -20.08 -0.41 24.73
CA ASN A 60 -19.74 0.36 25.93
C ASN A 60 -19.04 -0.53 26.96
N GLU A 61 -19.59 -1.71 27.27
CA GLU A 61 -19.01 -2.63 28.25
C GLU A 61 -17.62 -3.13 27.85
N ALA A 62 -17.41 -3.43 26.57
CA ALA A 62 -16.09 -3.85 26.07
C ALA A 62 -15.06 -2.72 26.16
N VAL A 63 -15.45 -1.47 25.83
CA VAL A 63 -14.57 -0.30 25.95
C VAL A 63 -14.28 0.02 27.42
N ASP A 64 -15.27 -0.09 28.30
CA ASP A 64 -15.09 0.14 29.73
C ASP A 64 -14.12 -0.89 30.33
N ALA A 65 -14.28 -2.18 30.01
CA ALA A 65 -13.36 -3.24 30.42
C ALA A 65 -11.92 -3.05 29.90
N PHE A 66 -11.75 -2.46 28.72
CA PHE A 66 -10.44 -2.08 28.20
C PHE A 66 -9.85 -0.90 28.97
N CYS A 67 -10.62 0.17 29.21
CA CYS A 67 -10.17 1.34 29.95
C CYS A 67 -9.82 1.02 31.41
N GLU A 68 -10.52 0.08 32.04
CA GLU A 68 -10.22 -0.40 33.40
C GLU A 68 -8.88 -1.14 33.48
N ARG A 69 -8.56 -1.98 32.48
CA ARG A 69 -7.25 -2.68 32.42
C ARG A 69 -6.10 -1.78 31.98
N HIS A 70 -6.40 -0.71 31.24
CA HIS A 70 -5.42 0.22 30.68
C HIS A 70 -5.72 1.68 31.09
N PRO A 71 -5.65 2.01 32.39
CA PRO A 71 -6.02 3.32 32.87
C PRO A 71 -5.09 4.40 32.30
N GLY A 72 -5.69 5.47 31.75
CA GLY A 72 -4.96 6.64 31.28
C GLY A 72 -4.26 6.52 29.92
N ILE A 73 -4.32 5.36 29.24
CA ILE A 73 -3.75 5.24 27.88
C ILE A 73 -4.59 6.02 26.87
N TYR A 74 -5.90 5.82 26.88
CA TYR A 74 -6.85 6.50 26.00
C TYR A 74 -8.11 6.91 26.75
N ALA A 75 -8.69 8.05 26.35
CA ALA A 75 -10.01 8.46 26.84
C ALA A 75 -11.09 7.52 26.29
N ARG A 76 -12.09 7.19 27.11
CA ARG A 76 -13.23 6.33 26.75
C ARG A 76 -13.88 6.71 25.42
N ASP A 77 -14.22 7.98 25.25
CA ASP A 77 -14.85 8.49 24.02
C ASP A 77 -13.96 8.34 22.78
N TRP A 78 -12.64 8.43 22.97
CA TRP A 78 -11.70 8.18 21.89
C TRP A 78 -11.71 6.70 21.49
N SER A 79 -11.74 5.77 22.46
CA SER A 79 -11.83 4.33 22.21
C SER A 79 -13.14 3.95 21.50
N CYS A 80 -14.27 4.54 21.91
CA CYS A 80 -15.55 4.37 21.21
C CYS A 80 -15.47 4.82 19.75
N ARG A 81 -14.88 5.99 19.49
CA ARG A 81 -14.68 6.49 18.12
C ARG A 81 -13.72 5.61 17.33
N LEU A 82 -12.65 5.10 17.93
CA LEU A 82 -11.72 4.18 17.29
C LEU A 82 -12.45 2.93 16.79
N VAL A 83 -13.31 2.34 17.63
CA VAL A 83 -14.12 1.17 17.28
C VAL A 83 -15.04 1.48 16.10
N GLN A 84 -15.85 2.53 16.22
CA GLN A 84 -16.89 2.87 15.25
C GLN A 84 -16.35 3.38 13.91
N GLN A 85 -15.29 4.20 13.95
CA GLN A 85 -14.79 4.91 12.77
C GLN A 85 -13.62 4.20 12.10
N SER A 86 -12.94 3.28 12.77
CA SER A 86 -11.78 2.59 12.22
C SER A 86 -11.91 1.07 12.26
N LEU A 87 -12.15 0.45 13.42
CA LEU A 87 -12.09 -1.02 13.53
C LEU A 87 -13.27 -1.70 12.81
N LEU A 88 -14.48 -1.17 12.95
CA LEU A 88 -15.66 -1.68 12.27
C LEU A 88 -15.60 -1.53 10.74
N PRO A 89 -15.33 -0.33 10.18
CA PRO A 89 -15.26 -0.17 8.72
C PRO A 89 -14.16 -0.98 8.04
N LYS A 90 -13.08 -1.30 8.78
CA LYS A 90 -11.98 -2.14 8.28
C LYS A 90 -12.30 -3.64 8.35
N GLY A 91 -13.43 -4.04 8.93
CA GLY A 91 -13.82 -5.43 9.12
C GLY A 91 -12.96 -6.18 10.15
N ILE A 92 -12.28 -5.45 11.05
CA ILE A 92 -11.53 -6.05 12.17
C ILE A 92 -12.51 -6.52 13.24
N LEU A 93 -13.51 -5.70 13.52
CA LEU A 93 -14.70 -6.06 14.29
C LEU A 93 -15.86 -6.23 13.31
N VAL A 94 -16.75 -7.17 13.60
CA VAL A 94 -17.92 -7.48 12.79
C VAL A 94 -19.15 -7.63 13.69
N HIS A 95 -20.32 -7.27 13.17
CA HIS A 95 -21.59 -7.56 13.82
C HIS A 95 -22.00 -9.02 13.58
N ALA A 96 -22.70 -9.63 14.54
CA ALA A 96 -23.18 -11.02 14.46
C ALA A 96 -23.93 -11.37 13.16
N GLN A 97 -24.59 -10.40 12.54
CA GLN A 97 -25.39 -10.57 11.34
C GLN A 97 -24.61 -10.38 10.03
N GLN A 98 -23.36 -9.91 10.10
CA GLN A 98 -22.55 -9.63 8.91
C GLN A 98 -21.72 -10.84 8.48
N ASP A 99 -21.56 -11.02 7.18
CA ASP A 99 -20.63 -12.02 6.62
C ASP A 99 -19.18 -11.55 6.80
N PRO A 100 -18.37 -12.22 7.66
CA PRO A 100 -17.01 -11.77 7.97
C PRO A 100 -16.07 -11.72 6.76
N GLY A 101 -16.36 -12.46 5.70
CA GLY A 101 -15.56 -12.48 4.47
C GLY A 101 -15.81 -11.28 3.53
N ARG A 102 -16.82 -10.45 3.80
CA ARG A 102 -17.28 -9.39 2.90
C ARG A 102 -17.31 -8.00 3.52
N VAL A 103 -16.98 -7.85 4.81
CA VAL A 103 -17.09 -6.56 5.52
C VAL A 103 -15.95 -5.60 5.21
N ALA A 104 -14.75 -6.11 4.92
CA ALA A 104 -13.58 -5.26 4.75
C ALA A 104 -13.65 -4.40 3.49
N VAL A 105 -13.73 -3.08 3.68
CA VAL A 105 -13.58 -2.09 2.61
C VAL A 105 -12.12 -1.68 2.52
N SER A 106 -11.51 -1.87 1.34
CA SER A 106 -10.17 -1.34 1.09
C SER A 106 -10.19 0.19 1.19
N ALA A 107 -9.57 0.73 2.24
CA ALA A 107 -9.44 2.17 2.43
C ALA A 107 -8.37 2.79 1.52
N GLN A 108 -7.56 1.98 0.82
CA GLN A 108 -6.55 2.50 -0.09
C GLN A 108 -7.17 2.77 -1.47
N PRO A 109 -7.25 4.05 -1.92
CA PRO A 109 -7.58 4.31 -3.31
C PRO A 109 -6.52 3.66 -4.19
N ARG A 110 -6.95 2.87 -5.18
CA ARG A 110 -6.10 2.27 -6.24
C ARG A 110 -5.49 3.33 -7.17
N ARG A 111 -4.85 4.36 -6.62
CA ARG A 111 -4.05 5.32 -7.38
C ARG A 111 -2.66 4.72 -7.54
N ALA A 112 -2.20 4.63 -8.78
CA ALA A 112 -0.83 4.23 -9.08
C ALA A 112 0.12 5.30 -8.53
N PHE A 113 0.65 5.10 -7.33
CA PHE A 113 1.69 5.95 -6.77
C PHE A 113 3.04 5.41 -7.23
N LEU A 114 3.72 6.17 -8.09
CA LEU A 114 5.13 5.93 -8.41
C LEU A 114 5.95 6.30 -7.17
N PHE A 115 6.41 5.29 -6.42
CA PHE A 115 7.16 5.49 -5.18
C PHE A 115 8.62 5.84 -5.49
N ILE A 116 8.90 7.11 -5.78
CA ILE A 116 10.27 7.62 -5.85
C ILE A 116 10.70 7.96 -4.41
N LYS A 117 11.63 7.19 -3.84
CA LYS A 117 12.31 7.53 -2.58
C LYS A 117 13.20 8.76 -2.80
N LEU A 118 12.64 9.96 -2.63
CA LEU A 118 13.42 11.18 -2.54
C LEU A 118 13.81 11.43 -1.07
N PRO A 119 15.09 11.69 -0.75
CA PRO A 119 15.48 12.13 0.59
C PRO A 119 14.68 13.38 0.95
N ILE A 120 14.16 13.42 2.17
CA ILE A 120 13.10 14.32 2.66
C ILE A 120 13.40 15.80 2.34
N ILE A 121 12.88 16.28 1.22
CA ILE A 121 12.76 17.70 0.92
C ILE A 121 11.46 18.18 1.57
N LYS A 122 11.51 19.27 2.34
CA LYS A 122 10.33 19.83 3.01
C LYS A 122 9.20 20.11 2.00
N PRO A 123 7.93 19.77 2.30
CA PRO A 123 6.80 19.89 1.36
C PRO A 123 6.69 21.27 0.71
N GLY A 124 6.90 22.35 1.48
CA GLY A 124 6.83 23.73 0.97
C GLY A 124 7.87 24.11 -0.10
N VAL A 125 8.90 23.29 -0.32
CA VAL A 125 9.85 23.47 -1.44
C VAL A 125 9.45 22.59 -2.64
N VAL A 126 8.78 21.46 -2.38
CA VAL A 126 8.37 20.50 -3.40
C VAL A 126 7.14 21.00 -4.14
N ASP A 127 6.16 21.57 -3.46
CA ASP A 127 4.89 22.02 -4.05
C ASP A 127 5.09 23.00 -5.24
N PRO A 128 5.86 24.11 -5.12
CA PRO A 128 6.07 25.03 -6.25
C PRO A 128 6.93 24.43 -7.37
N VAL A 129 7.75 23.42 -7.08
CA VAL A 129 8.58 22.71 -8.08
C VAL A 129 7.79 21.59 -8.74
N ALA A 130 6.79 21.01 -8.10
CA ALA A 130 5.90 19.99 -8.66
C ALA A 130 4.78 20.61 -9.53
N GLU A 131 4.32 21.82 -9.20
CA GLU A 131 3.31 22.54 -10.00
C GLU A 131 3.85 23.02 -11.37
N ARG A 132 5.13 23.40 -11.45
CA ARG A 132 5.73 23.95 -12.68
C ARG A 132 5.93 22.95 -13.84
N PRO A 133 6.35 21.68 -13.61
CA PRO A 133 6.43 20.67 -14.64
C PRO A 133 5.12 19.89 -14.80
N GLY A 134 4.02 20.25 -14.13
CA GLY A 134 2.72 19.61 -14.35
C GLY A 134 2.30 19.59 -15.83
N PHE A 135 2.75 20.58 -16.61
CA PHE A 135 2.60 20.61 -18.07
C PHE A 135 3.27 19.43 -18.79
N MET A 136 4.42 18.92 -18.32
CA MET A 136 5.09 17.75 -18.91
C MET A 136 4.27 16.46 -18.76
N PHE A 137 3.32 16.42 -17.82
CA PHE A 137 2.40 15.29 -17.62
C PHE A 137 1.07 15.47 -18.34
N ALA A 138 0.88 16.56 -19.10
CA ALA A 138 -0.26 16.68 -19.99
C ALA A 138 -0.14 15.67 -21.15
N ARG A 139 -1.26 15.03 -21.53
CA ARG A 139 -1.34 14.08 -22.66
C ARG A 139 -0.55 14.49 -23.92
N PRO A 140 -0.62 15.75 -24.41
CA PRO A 140 0.16 16.14 -25.59
C PRO A 140 1.68 16.12 -25.35
N ALA A 141 2.15 16.51 -24.17
CA ALA A 141 3.58 16.51 -23.84
C ALA A 141 4.14 15.08 -23.72
N LEU A 142 3.35 14.16 -23.16
CA LEU A 142 3.70 12.73 -23.09
C LEU A 142 3.80 12.10 -24.49
N LEU A 143 2.86 12.41 -25.39
CA LEU A 143 2.90 11.93 -26.78
C LEU A 143 4.11 12.49 -27.53
N LEU A 144 4.40 13.78 -27.39
CA LEU A 144 5.58 14.40 -27.99
C LEU A 144 6.88 13.77 -27.47
N GLY A 145 6.98 13.55 -26.15
CA GLY A 145 8.12 12.88 -25.53
C GLY A 145 8.32 11.45 -26.04
N LEU A 146 7.23 10.68 -26.18
CA LEU A 146 7.27 9.33 -26.75
C LEU A 146 7.74 9.34 -28.21
N LEU A 147 7.25 10.27 -29.04
CA LEU A 147 7.68 10.40 -30.43
C LEU A 147 9.16 10.77 -30.55
N LEU A 148 9.63 11.71 -29.74
CA LEU A 148 11.05 12.07 -29.69
C LEU A 148 11.93 10.89 -29.23
N PHE A 149 11.46 10.12 -28.25
CA PHE A 149 12.14 8.93 -27.79
C PHE A 149 12.28 7.88 -28.91
N ILE A 150 11.18 7.58 -29.61
CA ILE A 150 11.18 6.66 -30.77
C ILE A 150 12.10 7.20 -31.88
N GLY A 151 11.98 8.47 -32.22
CA GLY A 151 12.81 9.11 -33.26
C GLY A 151 14.30 9.05 -32.94
N SER A 152 14.68 9.30 -31.68
CA SER A 152 16.06 9.20 -31.23
C SER A 152 16.61 7.77 -31.34
N HIS A 153 15.81 6.76 -31.00
CA HIS A 153 16.21 5.36 -31.12
C HIS A 153 16.38 4.95 -32.59
N VAL A 154 15.46 5.35 -33.46
CA VAL A 154 15.58 5.07 -34.90
C VAL A 154 16.82 5.77 -35.48
N TYR A 155 17.08 7.02 -35.08
CA TYR A 155 18.25 7.75 -35.53
C TYR A 155 19.55 7.09 -35.08
N VAL A 156 19.68 6.70 -33.81
CA VAL A 156 20.86 6.02 -33.28
C VAL A 156 21.07 4.67 -33.97
N VAL A 157 20.02 3.86 -34.12
CA VAL A 157 20.11 2.56 -34.81
C VAL A 157 20.48 2.73 -36.29
N ALA A 158 19.93 3.74 -36.96
CA ALA A 158 20.29 4.04 -38.35
C ALA A 158 21.73 4.58 -38.48
N ALA A 159 22.19 5.38 -37.51
CA ALA A 159 23.55 5.91 -37.47
C ALA A 159 24.58 4.79 -37.19
N ASP A 160 24.26 3.84 -36.30
CA ASP A 160 25.10 2.65 -36.05
C ASP A 160 25.09 1.68 -37.24
N GLY A 161 23.95 1.54 -37.93
CA GLY A 161 23.83 0.75 -39.16
C GLY A 161 24.65 1.30 -40.33
N ASN A 162 25.04 2.58 -40.29
CA ASN A 162 25.88 3.22 -41.30
C ASN A 162 27.37 3.25 -40.90
N SER A 163 27.77 2.57 -39.82
CA SER A 163 29.18 2.42 -39.43
C SER A 163 29.86 1.33 -40.26
N PRO A 164 30.80 1.66 -41.17
CA PRO A 164 31.49 0.69 -42.05
C PRO A 164 32.47 -0.26 -41.32
N GLN A 165 32.42 -0.33 -39.98
CA GLN A 165 33.30 -1.14 -39.15
C GLN A 165 33.00 -2.65 -39.23
N LEU A 166 31.75 -3.05 -39.54
CA LEU A 166 31.37 -4.47 -39.62
C LEU A 166 31.87 -5.18 -40.89
N LEU A 167 32.20 -4.44 -41.96
CA LEU A 167 32.77 -5.03 -43.19
C LEU A 167 34.26 -5.38 -43.08
N LYS A 168 35.00 -4.82 -42.11
CA LYS A 168 36.41 -5.17 -41.90
C LYS A 168 36.63 -6.40 -41.04
N ALA A 169 35.66 -6.78 -40.19
CA ALA A 169 35.80 -7.93 -39.29
C ALA A 169 35.67 -9.30 -39.99
N HIS A 170 35.07 -9.36 -41.19
CA HIS A 170 34.91 -10.61 -41.94
C HIS A 170 36.01 -10.90 -42.98
N ALA A 171 36.90 -9.94 -43.26
CA ALA A 171 37.96 -10.09 -44.28
C ALA A 171 39.26 -10.74 -43.76
N LEU A 172 39.37 -11.04 -42.46
CA LEU A 172 40.56 -11.61 -41.82
C LEU A 172 40.24 -12.94 -41.14
N ARG A 173 39.74 -13.93 -41.89
CA ARG A 173 39.75 -15.33 -41.46
C ARG A 173 40.72 -16.10 -42.36
N PRO A 174 41.99 -16.32 -41.95
CA PRO A 174 42.91 -17.13 -42.74
C PRO A 174 42.41 -18.57 -42.83
N ALA A 175 42.45 -19.12 -44.04
CA ALA A 175 42.08 -20.47 -44.37
C ALA A 175 42.89 -21.47 -43.54
N ARG A 176 42.20 -22.26 -42.73
CA ARG A 176 42.80 -23.37 -41.97
C ARG A 176 43.12 -24.48 -42.97
N ALA A 177 44.41 -24.75 -43.17
CA ALA A 177 44.88 -25.81 -44.06
C ALA A 177 44.43 -27.20 -43.56
N PRO A 178 44.09 -28.14 -44.46
CA PRO A 178 43.78 -29.51 -44.09
C PRO A 178 45.05 -30.26 -43.72
N HIS A 179 45.10 -30.83 -42.51
CA HIS A 179 46.10 -31.83 -42.17
C HIS A 179 45.71 -33.17 -42.80
N ALA A 180 46.74 -33.82 -43.35
CA ALA A 180 46.77 -35.12 -44.00
C ALA A 180 46.36 -36.28 -43.08
#